data_AF-A0A4S4BKD0-F1
#
_entry.id   AF-A0A4S4BKD0-F1
#
_cell.length_a   1.000
_cell.length_b   1.000
_cell.length_c   1.000
_cell.angle_alpha   90.00
_cell.angle_beta   90.00
_cell.angle_gamma   90.00
#
_symmetry.space_group_name_H-M   'P 1'
#
loop_
_entity.id
_entity.type
_entity.pdbx_description
1 polymer ?
#
loop_
_entity_poly.entity_id
_entity_poly.type
_entity_poly.pdbx_seq_one_letter_code
_entity_poly.pdbx_strand_id
1 'polypeptide(L)'
;MATSLDGKIIGDYLKVERAADFADQYEKIHGRYGCKVWMCGRIMMEEHFTFGNKLDLKHEDIPHIPRTDYVANKDAKSYAVAVDPSGKLGWTENSGCTVE
;
A
#
# COMPACT_ATOMS: atom_id res chain seq x y z
N MET A 1 13.76 1.73 7.37
CA MET A 1 13.66 0.26 7.32
C MET A 1 13.75 -0.27 8.75
N ALA A 2 12.93 -1.26 9.11
CA ALA A 2 13.02 -1.96 10.39
C ALA A 2 13.26 -3.46 10.12
N THR A 3 14.40 -3.99 10.59
CA THR A 3 14.81 -5.38 10.37
C THR A 3 15.29 -6.00 11.67
N SER A 4 15.20 -7.32 11.78
CA SER A 4 15.84 -8.05 12.88
C SER A 4 17.38 -8.05 12.75
N LEU A 5 18.07 -8.45 13.82
CA LEU A 5 19.54 -8.55 13.84
C LEU A 5 20.08 -9.59 12.85
N ASP A 6 19.30 -10.63 12.53
CA ASP A 6 19.62 -11.64 11.52
C ASP A 6 19.09 -11.28 10.12
N GLY A 7 18.66 -10.03 9.90
CA GLY A 7 18.33 -9.51 8.58
C GLY A 7 16.94 -9.87 8.05
N LYS A 8 16.05 -10.42 8.88
CA LYS A 8 14.65 -10.63 8.50
C LYS A 8 13.93 -9.30 8.42
N ILE A 9 13.13 -9.15 7.37
CA ILE A 9 12.26 -7.99 7.12
C ILE A 9 10.82 -8.21 7.57
N ILE A 10 10.48 -9.45 7.92
CA ILE A 10 9.18 -9.89 8.45
C ILE A 10 9.42 -11.03 9.45
N GLY A 11 8.60 -11.11 10.50
CA GLY A 11 8.67 -12.21 11.46
C GLY A 11 8.09 -11.84 12.83
N ASP A 12 8.19 -12.77 13.78
CA ASP A 12 7.61 -12.60 15.12
C ASP A 12 8.20 -11.43 15.92
N TYR A 13 9.38 -10.94 15.56
CA TYR A 13 9.97 -9.74 16.16
C TYR A 13 9.13 -8.47 15.92
N LEU A 14 8.27 -8.45 14.90
CA LEU A 14 7.32 -7.36 14.65
C LEU A 14 6.05 -7.46 15.52
N LYS A 15 5.84 -8.59 16.20
CA LYS A 15 4.64 -8.85 17.03
C LYS A 15 4.85 -8.57 18.52
N VAL A 16 6.08 -8.27 18.92
CA VAL A 16 6.37 -7.89 20.31
C VAL A 16 5.89 -6.47 20.56
N GLU A 17 5.47 -6.15 21.78
CA GLU A 17 4.93 -4.83 22.14
C GLU A 17 5.86 -3.67 21.74
N ARG A 18 7.17 -3.84 21.95
CA ARG A 18 8.19 -2.85 21.57
C ARG A 18 8.30 -2.60 20.06
N ALA A 19 7.75 -3.47 19.21
CA ALA A 19 7.76 -3.25 17.77
C ALA A 19 7.01 -1.96 17.36
N ALA A 20 5.98 -1.58 18.13
CA ALA A 20 5.23 -0.34 17.92
C ALA A 20 6.15 0.90 17.98
N ASP A 21 7.08 0.96 18.94
CA ASP A 21 8.03 2.07 19.04
C ASP A 21 8.86 2.24 17.76
N PHE A 22 9.26 1.12 17.14
CA PHE A 22 10.06 1.15 15.91
C PHE A 22 9.23 1.52 14.69
N ALA A 23 7.96 1.09 14.62
CA ALA A 23 7.02 1.53 13.60
C ALA A 23 6.78 3.05 13.69
N ASP A 24 6.59 3.59 14.89
CA ASP A 24 6.47 5.03 15.13
C ASP A 24 7.71 5.80 14.65
N GLN A 25 8.91 5.30 14.95
CA GLN A 25 10.14 5.94 14.47
C GLN A 25 10.25 5.89 12.95
N TYR A 26 9.84 4.77 12.33
CA TYR A 26 9.81 4.64 10.88
C TYR A 26 8.92 5.71 10.25
N GLU A 27 7.70 5.90 10.76
CA GLU A 27 6.77 6.92 10.26
C GLU A 27 7.23 8.36 10.54
N LYS A 28 7.82 8.62 11.71
CA LYS A 28 8.44 9.93 12.02
C LYS A 28 9.55 10.29 11.04
N ILE A 29 10.36 9.32 10.63
CA ILE A 29 11.40 9.52 9.63
C ILE A 29 10.77 9.84 8.26
N HIS A 30 9.74 9.08 7.85
CA HIS A 30 9.00 9.34 6.61
C HIS A 30 8.41 10.76 6.58
N GLY A 31 7.75 11.17 7.66
CA GLY A 31 7.21 12.52 7.82
C GLY A 31 8.30 13.61 7.80
N ARG A 32 9.44 13.38 8.48
CA ARG A 32 10.57 14.32 8.52
C ARG A 32 11.16 14.60 7.13
N TYR A 33 11.19 13.60 6.26
CA TYR A 33 11.67 13.78 4.89
C TYR A 33 10.63 14.43 3.95
N GLY A 34 9.41 14.68 4.43
CA GLY A 34 8.34 15.26 3.63
C GLY A 34 7.91 14.33 2.49
N CYS A 35 8.07 13.03 2.67
CA CYS A 35 7.68 12.03 1.68
C CYS A 35 6.15 12.08 1.50
N LYS A 36 5.69 12.41 0.29
CA LYS A 36 4.27 12.47 -0.07
C LYS A 36 3.77 11.17 -0.71
N VAL A 37 4.63 10.15 -0.82
CA VAL A 37 4.31 8.93 -1.56
C VAL A 37 4.79 7.73 -0.77
N TRP A 38 3.89 6.78 -0.56
CA TRP A 38 4.19 5.44 -0.09
C TRP A 38 4.18 4.49 -1.28
N MET A 39 5.27 3.79 -1.54
CA MET A 39 5.39 2.89 -2.70
C MET A 39 5.77 1.49 -2.25
N CYS A 40 4.93 0.50 -2.57
CA CYS A 40 5.15 -0.88 -2.18
C CYS A 40 4.78 -1.87 -3.28
N GLY A 41 5.34 -3.07 -3.19
CA GLY A 41 4.96 -4.17 -4.08
C GLY A 41 3.55 -4.69 -3.78
N ARG A 42 2.97 -5.38 -4.76
CA ARG A 42 1.61 -5.95 -4.68
C ARG A 42 1.31 -6.72 -3.38
N ILE A 43 2.20 -7.58 -2.91
CA ILE A 43 1.95 -8.39 -1.69
C ILE A 43 1.72 -7.50 -0.46
N MET A 44 2.58 -6.51 -0.26
CA MET A 44 2.49 -5.61 0.89
C MET A 44 1.26 -4.70 0.80
N MET A 45 0.92 -4.23 -0.40
CA MET A 45 -0.32 -3.48 -0.64
C MET A 45 -1.57 -4.34 -0.39
N GLU A 46 -1.53 -5.62 -0.76
CA GLU A 46 -2.64 -6.54 -0.54
C GLU A 46 -2.92 -6.75 0.96
N GLU A 47 -1.86 -6.86 1.76
CA GLU A 47 -1.95 -7.05 3.20
C GLU A 47 -2.42 -5.79 3.95
N HIS A 48 -1.93 -4.61 3.56
CA HIS A 48 -2.14 -3.37 4.33
C HIS A 48 -3.18 -2.42 3.76
N PHE A 49 -3.57 -2.55 2.49
CA PHE A 49 -4.48 -1.60 1.83
C PHE A 49 -5.75 -2.27 1.31
N THR A 50 -5.63 -3.42 0.64
CA THR A 50 -6.82 -4.12 0.14
C THR A 50 -7.30 -5.23 1.07
N PHE A 51 -6.57 -5.53 2.14
CA PHE A 51 -6.90 -6.55 3.14
C PHE A 51 -7.31 -7.90 2.54
N GLY A 52 -6.62 -8.33 1.47
CA GLY A 52 -6.92 -9.57 0.75
C GLY A 52 -8.19 -9.55 -0.10
N ASN A 53 -8.82 -8.39 -0.31
CA ASN A 53 -9.91 -8.24 -1.28
C ASN A 53 -9.46 -8.69 -2.67
N LYS A 54 -10.31 -9.47 -3.32
CA LYS A 54 -10.07 -10.01 -4.66
C LYS A 54 -10.96 -9.29 -5.67
N LEU A 55 -10.43 -9.03 -6.85
CA LEU A 55 -11.25 -8.54 -7.96
C LEU A 55 -12.32 -9.57 -8.30
N ASP A 56 -13.57 -9.12 -8.42
CA ASP A 56 -14.62 -9.90 -9.05
C ASP A 56 -14.52 -9.74 -10.58
N LEU A 57 -14.11 -10.82 -11.25
CA LEU A 57 -13.96 -10.87 -12.70
C LEU A 57 -15.13 -11.60 -13.38
N LYS A 58 -16.19 -11.92 -12.65
CA LYS A 58 -17.33 -12.71 -13.16
C LYS A 58 -18.37 -11.87 -13.90
N HIS A 59 -18.11 -10.59 -14.11
CA HIS A 59 -19.01 -9.72 -14.84
C HIS A 59 -18.98 -10.04 -16.33
N GLU A 60 -20.13 -10.47 -16.85
CA GLU A 60 -20.40 -10.53 -18.28
C GLU A 60 -20.77 -9.12 -18.78
N ASP A 61 -20.63 -8.86 -20.09
CA ASP A 61 -20.99 -7.58 -20.74
C ASP A 61 -20.23 -6.34 -20.24
N ILE A 62 -18.95 -6.48 -19.87
CA ILE A 62 -18.10 -5.35 -19.51
C ILE A 62 -17.95 -4.41 -20.74
N PRO A 63 -18.32 -3.11 -20.63
CA PRO A 63 -18.13 -2.18 -21.72
C PRO A 63 -16.65 -2.03 -22.05
N HIS A 64 -16.34 -1.68 -23.30
CA HIS A 64 -14.96 -1.42 -23.69
C HIS A 64 -14.36 -0.31 -22.81
N ILE A 65 -13.31 -0.65 -22.05
CA ILE A 65 -12.57 0.33 -21.25
C ILE A 65 -11.47 0.91 -22.16
N PRO A 66 -11.50 2.23 -22.45
CA PRO A 66 -10.48 2.84 -23.29
C PRO A 66 -9.10 2.77 -22.63
N ARG A 67 -8.08 2.44 -23.42
CA ARG A 67 -6.68 2.44 -22.97
C ARG A 67 -6.11 3.86 -22.98
N THR A 68 -6.63 4.69 -22.10
CA THR A 68 -6.20 6.07 -21.90
C THR A 68 -5.53 6.24 -20.55
N ASP A 69 -4.58 7.16 -20.48
CA ASP A 69 -3.92 7.50 -19.22
C ASP A 69 -4.95 8.04 -18.22
N TYR A 70 -4.82 7.60 -16.96
CA TYR A 70 -5.55 8.14 -15.84
C TYR A 70 -4.64 9.08 -15.04
N VAL A 71 -5.08 10.32 -14.85
CA VAL A 71 -4.40 11.29 -13.98
C VAL A 71 -5.06 11.23 -12.61
N ALA A 72 -4.32 10.79 -11.59
CA ALA A 72 -4.79 10.76 -10.21
C ALA A 72 -5.07 12.19 -9.68
N ASN A 73 -5.79 12.29 -8.56
CA ASN A 73 -6.13 13.57 -7.94
C ASN A 73 -4.87 14.39 -7.60
N LYS A 74 -4.60 15.40 -8.42
CA LYS A 74 -3.48 16.35 -8.30
C LYS A 74 -3.46 17.14 -6.99
N ASP A 75 -4.61 17.29 -6.31
CA ASP A 75 -4.73 18.01 -5.05
C ASP A 75 -4.61 17.08 -3.83
N ALA A 76 -4.29 15.79 -4.03
CA ALA A 76 -4.06 14.85 -2.95
C ALA A 76 -2.84 15.26 -2.10
N LYS A 77 -2.98 15.14 -0.78
CA LYS A 77 -1.89 15.44 0.18
C LYS A 77 -0.76 14.41 0.10
N SER A 78 -1.11 13.16 -0.22
CA SER A 78 -0.19 12.05 -0.39
C SER A 78 -0.77 11.01 -1.36
N TYR A 79 0.09 10.09 -1.81
CA TYR A 79 -0.26 9.01 -2.73
C TYR A 79 0.20 7.66 -2.17
N ALA A 80 -0.56 6.61 -2.45
CA ALA A 80 -0.12 5.22 -2.33
C ALA A 80 0.10 4.66 -3.74
N VAL A 81 1.29 4.15 -4.02
CA VAL A 81 1.70 3.63 -5.33
C VAL A 81 2.00 2.14 -5.20
N ALA A 82 1.15 1.32 -5.78
CA ALA A 82 1.35 -0.11 -5.82
C ALA A 82 2.10 -0.55 -7.09
N VAL A 83 3.17 -1.31 -6.92
CA VAL A 83 3.84 -2.01 -8.02
C VAL A 83 3.16 -3.37 -8.21
N ASP A 84 2.13 -3.39 -9.05
CA ASP A 84 1.36 -4.59 -9.40
C ASP A 84 1.15 -4.74 -10.92
N PRO A 85 2.14 -5.30 -11.64
CA PRO A 85 2.05 -5.50 -13.08
C PRO A 85 0.89 -6.42 -13.50
N SER A 86 0.36 -7.21 -12.57
CA SER A 86 -0.69 -8.20 -12.83
C SER A 86 -2.10 -7.71 -12.52
N GLY A 87 -2.26 -6.51 -11.94
CA GLY A 87 -3.56 -5.93 -11.60
C GLY A 87 -4.42 -6.81 -10.69
N LYS A 88 -3.80 -7.47 -9.70
CA LYS A 88 -4.45 -8.40 -8.77
C LYS A 88 -5.00 -7.73 -7.51
N LEU A 89 -4.58 -6.52 -7.19
CA LEU A 89 -5.07 -5.78 -6.03
C LEU A 89 -6.55 -5.44 -6.16
N GLY A 90 -7.38 -5.97 -5.26
CA GLY A 90 -8.82 -5.72 -5.21
C GLY A 90 -9.15 -4.37 -4.57
N TRP A 91 -8.79 -3.27 -5.22
CA TRP A 91 -9.17 -1.92 -4.79
C TRP A 91 -10.70 -1.76 -4.82
N THR A 92 -11.28 -1.31 -3.70
CA THR A 92 -12.71 -1.00 -3.60
C THR A 92 -12.98 0.50 -3.76
N GLU A 93 -11.97 1.34 -3.52
CA GLU A 93 -12.04 2.79 -3.60
C GLU A 93 -10.76 3.35 -4.25
N ASN A 94 -10.88 4.51 -4.90
CA ASN A 94 -9.77 5.19 -5.58
C ASN A 94 -9.17 6.35 -4.74
N SER A 95 -9.66 6.51 -3.51
CA SER A 95 -9.21 7.51 -2.53
C SER A 95 -9.51 7.02 -1.12
N GLY A 96 -8.82 7.51 -0.09
CA GLY A 96 -9.23 7.28 1.30
C GLY A 96 -8.39 6.34 2.17
N CYS A 97 -7.13 6.06 1.83
CA CYS A 97 -6.26 5.32 2.76
C CYS A 97 -5.64 6.28 3.79
N THR A 98 -6.26 6.44 4.95
CA THR A 98 -5.56 6.93 6.14
C THR A 98 -4.74 5.79 6.70
N VAL A 99 -3.42 5.89 6.55
CA VAL A 99 -2.49 5.11 7.38
C VAL A 99 -2.63 5.72 8.78
N GLU A 100 -3.38 5.06 9.66
CA GLU A 100 -3.40 5.40 11.10
C GLU A 100 -2.07 5.03 11.75
#